data_AF-A0A382PN24-F1
#
_entry.id   AF-A0A382PN24-F1
#
_cell.length_a   1.000
_cell.length_b   1.000
_cell.length_c   1.000
_cell.angle_alpha   90.00
_cell.angle_beta   90.00
_cell.angle_gamma   90.00
#
_symmetry.space_group_name_H-M   'P 1'
#
loop_
_entity.id
_entity.type
_entity.pdbx_description
1 polymer ?
#
loop_
_entity_poly.entity_id
_entity_poly.type
_entity_poly.pdbx_seq_one_letter_code
_entity_poly.pdbx_strand_id
1 'polypeptide(L)'
;MAKVRAAKKPPAYKNIHEDVKDLPDDHTLSVKNVKGWEKHNKERVKDLKYKIRRMDKGKEKTLLEREVENRSVYLANIARYFDTSIWLDLFYGKDQDHKVTYRPIAYAYDEEGYIKTSPIAN
;
A
#
# COMPACT_ATOMS: atom_id res chain seq x y z
N MET A 1 25.65 15.95 0.85
CA MET A 1 24.24 15.93 0.38
C MET A 1 23.26 15.13 1.26
N ALA A 2 23.71 14.13 2.06
CA ALA A 2 22.81 13.34 2.93
C ALA A 2 22.28 14.10 4.18
N LYS A 3 23.08 15.01 4.75
CA LYS A 3 22.72 15.75 5.98
C LYS A 3 21.63 16.82 5.83
N VAL A 4 21.27 17.21 4.59
CA VAL A 4 20.29 18.29 4.34
C VAL A 4 18.85 17.77 4.26
N ARG A 5 18.65 16.45 4.15
CA ARG A 5 17.30 15.84 4.14
C ARG A 5 16.78 15.50 5.53
N ALA A 6 17.67 15.38 6.53
CA ALA A 6 17.30 15.09 7.92
C ALA A 6 16.71 16.30 8.67
N ALA A 7 16.87 17.52 8.14
CA ALA A 7 16.44 18.77 8.79
C ALA A 7 15.21 19.42 8.13
N LYS A 8 14.58 18.78 7.12
CA LYS A 8 13.29 19.26 6.64
C LYS A 8 12.23 18.83 7.64
N LYS A 9 11.64 19.80 8.34
CA LYS A 9 10.40 19.59 9.10
C LYS A 9 9.47 18.72 8.24
N PRO A 10 8.98 17.59 8.76
CA PRO A 10 8.07 16.74 7.99
C PRO A 10 6.92 17.62 7.47
N PRO A 11 6.52 17.48 6.20
CA PRO A 11 5.42 18.27 5.67
C PRO A 11 4.20 18.11 6.56
N ALA A 12 3.61 19.21 7.01
CA ALA A 12 2.40 19.17 7.81
C ALA A 12 1.22 18.76 6.90
N TYR A 13 0.90 17.47 6.87
CA TYR A 13 -0.23 16.96 6.13
C TYR A 13 -1.52 17.18 6.93
N LYS A 14 -2.39 18.09 6.49
CA LYS A 14 -3.68 18.30 7.17
C LYS A 14 -4.64 17.12 6.99
N ASN A 15 -4.51 16.38 5.88
CA ASN A 15 -5.43 15.33 5.45
C ASN A 15 -4.82 13.92 5.58
N ILE A 16 -4.10 13.65 6.67
CA ILE A 16 -3.64 12.29 7.01
C ILE A 16 -4.10 11.99 8.44
N HIS A 17 -4.64 10.80 8.65
CA HIS A 17 -5.09 10.30 9.94
C HIS A 17 -3.95 10.33 10.96
N GLU A 18 -4.27 10.66 12.21
CA GLU A 18 -3.30 10.87 13.30
C GLU A 18 -2.42 9.62 13.51
N ASP A 19 -3.04 8.44 13.65
CA ASP A 19 -2.30 7.17 13.78
C ASP A 19 -1.23 6.95 12.71
N VAL A 20 -1.49 7.37 11.46
CA VAL A 20 -0.55 7.20 10.35
C VAL A 20 0.58 8.21 10.43
N LYS A 21 0.30 9.45 10.87
CA LYS A 21 1.30 10.49 11.10
C LYS A 21 2.27 10.12 12.21
N ASP A 22 1.77 9.43 13.22
CA ASP A 22 2.54 9.07 14.41
C ASP A 22 3.42 7.82 14.20
N LEU A 23 3.24 7.11 13.07
CA LEU A 23 4.11 6.00 12.71
C LEU A 23 5.55 6.47 12.49
N PRO A 24 6.54 5.70 12.96
CA PRO A 24 7.94 6.03 12.72
C PRO A 24 8.29 5.84 11.24
N ASP A 25 9.30 6.58 10.78
CA ASP A 25 9.72 6.61 9.37
C ASP A 25 10.16 5.24 8.81
N ASP A 26 10.59 4.33 9.68
CA ASP A 26 11.01 2.96 9.36
C ASP A 26 9.84 1.98 9.27
N HIS A 27 8.65 2.34 9.78
CA HIS A 27 7.46 1.52 9.66
C HIS A 27 7.11 1.30 8.18
N THR A 28 6.73 0.08 7.82
CA THR A 28 6.42 -0.29 6.43
C THR A 28 5.38 0.63 5.80
N LEU A 29 4.30 0.91 6.54
CA LEU A 29 3.21 1.80 6.12
C LEU A 29 3.38 3.26 6.59
N SER A 30 4.60 3.69 6.93
CA SER A 30 4.85 5.08 7.31
C SER A 30 4.41 6.06 6.22
N VAL A 31 4.07 7.30 6.60
CA VAL A 31 3.71 8.37 5.66
C VAL A 31 4.76 8.50 4.56
N LYS A 32 6.05 8.40 4.92
CA LYS A 32 7.18 8.47 3.99
C LYS A 32 7.11 7.40 2.90
N ASN A 33 6.89 6.14 3.28
CA ASN A 33 6.86 5.01 2.35
C ASN A 33 5.60 5.08 1.47
N VAL A 34 4.43 5.24 2.08
CA VAL A 34 3.15 5.24 1.36
C VAL A 34 3.04 6.43 0.41
N LYS A 35 3.53 7.63 0.78
CA LYS A 35 3.63 8.77 -0.15
C LYS A 35 4.58 8.48 -1.31
N GLY A 36 5.66 7.73 -1.07
CA GLY A 36 6.55 7.24 -2.13
C GLY A 36 5.83 6.33 -3.12
N TRP A 37 5.04 5.39 -2.63
CA TRP A 37 4.24 4.48 -3.46
C TRP A 37 3.13 5.22 -4.21
N GLU A 38 2.44 6.16 -3.55
CA GLU A 38 1.42 7.02 -4.15
C GLU A 38 1.99 7.79 -5.35
N LYS A 39 3.16 8.43 -5.17
CA LYS A 39 3.83 9.18 -6.23
C LYS A 39 4.19 8.30 -7.42
N HIS A 40 4.84 7.16 -7.16
CA HIS A 40 5.22 6.22 -8.23
C HIS A 40 4.01 5.74 -9.02
N ASN A 41 2.92 5.35 -8.33
CA ASN A 41 1.73 4.84 -9.00
C ASN A 41 1.01 5.93 -9.81
N LYS A 42 0.98 7.18 -9.34
CA LYS A 42 0.46 8.32 -10.12
C LYS A 42 1.26 8.55 -11.41
N GLU A 43 2.59 8.53 -11.32
CA GLU A 43 3.48 8.66 -12.48
C GLU A 43 3.27 7.51 -13.47
N ARG A 44 3.23 6.26 -12.97
CA ARG A 44 3.00 5.08 -13.79
C ARG A 44 1.65 5.09 -14.50
N VAL A 45 0.58 5.44 -13.81
CA VAL A 45 -0.77 5.57 -14.42
C VAL A 45 -0.76 6.62 -15.53
N LYS A 46 -0.11 7.76 -15.31
CA LYS A 46 0.01 8.83 -16.33
C LYS A 46 0.74 8.31 -17.58
N ASP A 47 1.87 7.65 -17.39
CA ASP A 47 2.69 7.11 -18.47
C ASP A 47 1.94 6.03 -19.27
N LEU A 48 1.26 5.11 -18.58
CA LEU A 48 0.47 4.06 -19.21
C LEU A 48 -0.70 4.62 -20.02
N LYS A 49 -1.47 5.56 -19.45
CA LYS A 49 -2.56 6.23 -20.17
C LYS A 49 -2.05 6.92 -21.44
N TYR A 50 -0.87 7.53 -21.39
CA TYR A 50 -0.25 8.14 -22.57
C TYR A 50 0.19 7.13 -23.62
N LYS A 51 0.67 5.94 -23.21
CA LYS A 51 0.99 4.83 -24.13
C LYS A 51 -0.27 4.25 -24.78
N ILE A 52 -1.27 3.87 -23.98
CA ILE A 52 -2.54 3.25 -24.41
C ILE A 52 -3.26 4.08 -25.48
N ARG A 53 -3.25 5.42 -25.35
CA ARG A 53 -3.86 6.35 -26.33
C ARG A 53 -3.24 6.28 -27.73
N ARG A 54 -2.01 5.79 -27.86
CA ARG A 54 -1.26 5.70 -29.12
C ARG A 54 -1.15 4.26 -29.63
N MET A 55 -1.84 3.33 -28.97
CA MET A 55 -1.84 1.92 -29.33
C MET A 55 -3.14 1.53 -30.01
N ASP A 56 -3.01 0.72 -31.06
CA ASP A 56 -4.12 -0.01 -31.66
C ASP A 56 -4.73 -1.01 -30.68
N LYS A 57 -5.96 -1.43 -30.97
CA LYS A 57 -6.62 -2.47 -30.17
C LYS A 57 -5.83 -3.77 -30.29
N GLY A 58 -5.53 -4.39 -29.15
CA GLY A 58 -4.77 -5.63 -29.12
C GLY A 58 -4.49 -6.10 -27.71
N LYS A 59 -3.96 -7.32 -27.59
CA LYS A 59 -3.66 -7.97 -26.29
C LYS A 59 -2.78 -7.10 -25.40
N GLU A 60 -1.76 -6.44 -25.97
CA GLU A 60 -0.85 -5.58 -25.22
C GLU A 60 -1.59 -4.37 -24.61
N LYS A 61 -2.44 -3.71 -25.38
CA LYS A 61 -3.25 -2.59 -24.90
C LYS A 61 -4.14 -3.01 -23.72
N THR A 62 -4.81 -4.17 -23.84
CA THR A 62 -5.63 -4.72 -22.76
C THR A 62 -4.83 -5.02 -21.49
N LEU A 63 -3.58 -5.47 -21.61
CA LEU A 63 -2.71 -5.70 -20.45
C LEU A 63 -2.35 -4.37 -19.75
N LEU A 64 -2.05 -3.32 -20.52
CA LEU A 64 -1.76 -2.00 -19.96
C LEU A 64 -3.00 -1.35 -19.34
N GLU A 65 -4.18 -1.53 -19.93
CA GLU A 65 -5.45 -1.07 -19.38
C GLU A 65 -5.73 -1.72 -18.01
N ARG A 66 -5.54 -3.04 -17.89
CA ARG A 66 -5.62 -3.75 -16.60
C ARG A 66 -4.61 -3.23 -15.59
N GLU A 67 -3.37 -2.94 -16.00
CA GLU A 67 -2.38 -2.36 -15.09
C GLU A 67 -2.83 -0.96 -14.60
N VAL A 68 -3.41 -0.13 -15.47
CA VAL A 68 -3.97 1.17 -15.10
C VAL A 68 -5.09 1.03 -14.09
N GLU A 69 -6.02 0.10 -14.31
CA GLU A 69 -7.13 -0.17 -13.39
C GLU A 69 -6.62 -0.60 -12.02
N ASN A 70 -5.75 -1.62 -11.96
CA ASN A 70 -5.16 -2.12 -10.72
C ASN A 70 -4.46 -1.00 -9.94
N ARG A 71 -3.63 -0.19 -10.61
CA ARG A 71 -2.92 0.92 -9.96
C ARG A 71 -3.85 2.07 -9.57
N SER A 72 -4.95 2.29 -10.28
CA SER A 72 -5.94 3.30 -9.92
C SER A 72 -6.71 2.90 -8.66
N VAL A 73 -7.05 1.62 -8.51
CA VAL A 73 -7.64 1.08 -7.28
C VAL A 73 -6.65 1.20 -6.12
N TYR A 74 -5.38 0.84 -6.33
CA TYR A 74 -4.35 0.98 -5.31
C TYR A 74 -4.19 2.43 -4.82
N LEU A 75 -4.24 3.41 -5.74
CA LEU A 75 -4.23 4.83 -5.37
C LEU A 75 -5.45 5.25 -4.55
N ALA A 76 -6.64 4.72 -4.86
CA ALA A 76 -7.85 4.97 -4.07
C ALA A 76 -7.75 4.36 -2.67
N ASN A 77 -7.19 3.16 -2.54
CA ASN A 77 -6.94 2.51 -1.25
C ASN A 77 -5.90 3.25 -0.43
N ILE A 78 -4.83 3.77 -1.05
CA ILE A 78 -3.86 4.65 -0.38
C ILE A 78 -4.54 5.93 0.13
N ALA A 79 -5.40 6.55 -0.68
CA ALA A 79 -6.15 7.73 -0.22
C ALA A 79 -7.03 7.39 0.99
N ARG A 80 -7.74 6.26 0.94
CA ARG A 80 -8.53 5.78 2.08
C ARG A 80 -7.67 5.49 3.30
N TYR A 81 -6.50 4.89 3.14
CA TYR A 81 -5.55 4.64 4.23
C TYR A 81 -5.14 5.95 4.91
N PHE A 82 -4.82 6.98 4.12
CA PHE A 82 -4.53 8.30 4.68
C PHE A 82 -5.74 8.93 5.37
N ASP A 83 -6.96 8.66 4.94
CA ASP A 83 -8.17 9.20 5.58
C ASP A 83 -8.53 8.47 6.89
N THR A 84 -8.35 7.13 6.95
CA THR A 84 -8.95 6.29 8.01
C THR A 84 -7.97 5.41 8.78
N SER A 85 -6.65 5.51 8.52
CA SER A 85 -5.59 4.64 9.05
C SER A 85 -5.70 3.13 8.74
N ILE A 86 -6.75 2.71 8.03
CA ILE A 86 -7.02 1.31 7.70
C ILE A 86 -6.41 0.96 6.34
N TRP A 87 -5.51 -0.03 6.33
CA TRP A 87 -4.95 -0.60 5.10
C TRP A 87 -5.91 -1.65 4.54
N LEU A 88 -6.48 -1.39 3.36
CA LEU A 88 -7.50 -2.25 2.75
C LEU A 88 -6.96 -3.27 1.75
N ASP A 89 -5.70 -3.13 1.32
CA ASP A 89 -5.13 -4.02 0.32
C ASP A 89 -4.48 -5.26 0.94
N LEU A 90 -4.59 -6.39 0.26
CA LEU A 90 -3.86 -7.63 0.60
C LEU A 90 -2.39 -7.58 0.21
N PHE A 91 -1.98 -6.53 -0.52
CA PHE A 91 -0.62 -6.31 -0.98
C PHE A 91 -0.13 -4.92 -0.58
N TYR A 92 1.18 -4.75 -0.50
CA TYR A 92 1.80 -3.45 -0.25
C TYR A 92 3.12 -3.30 -1.01
N GLY A 93 3.68 -2.09 -0.96
CA GLY A 93 4.91 -1.75 -1.67
C GLY A 93 4.65 -0.90 -2.90
N LYS A 94 5.75 -0.51 -3.54
CA LYS A 94 5.74 0.37 -4.71
C LYS A 94 5.00 -0.29 -5.89
N ASP A 95 5.21 -1.60 -6.06
CA ASP A 95 4.66 -2.41 -7.14
C ASP A 95 3.74 -3.54 -6.63
N GLN A 96 3.24 -3.45 -5.39
CA GLN A 96 2.35 -4.44 -4.76
C GLN A 96 2.96 -5.86 -4.72
N ASP A 97 4.27 -5.94 -4.52
CA ASP A 97 5.09 -7.14 -4.53
C ASP A 97 5.10 -7.90 -3.20
N HIS A 98 4.63 -7.27 -2.12
CA HIS A 98 4.58 -7.88 -0.79
C HIS A 98 3.15 -8.21 -0.39
N LYS A 99 2.93 -9.35 0.28
CA LYS A 99 1.63 -9.73 0.85
C LYS A 99 1.49 -9.27 2.29
N VAL A 100 0.31 -8.76 2.61
CA VAL A 100 -0.14 -8.56 3.98
C VAL A 100 -0.37 -9.92 4.62
N THR A 101 0.15 -10.10 5.83
CA THR A 101 -0.07 -11.29 6.65
C THR A 101 -0.84 -10.91 7.91
N TYR A 102 -1.65 -11.84 8.40
CA TYR A 102 -2.41 -11.67 9.62
C TYR A 102 -1.69 -12.37 10.77
N ARG A 103 -1.57 -11.68 11.90
CA ARG A 103 -1.10 -12.26 13.15
C ARG A 103 -2.27 -12.34 14.12
N PRO A 104 -2.51 -13.49 14.79
CA PRO A 104 -3.50 -13.57 15.85
C PRO A 104 -3.10 -12.64 17.01
N ILE A 105 -4.06 -11.84 17.50
CA ILE A 105 -3.86 -10.94 18.64
C ILE A 105 -4.25 -11.64 19.95
N ALA A 106 -5.20 -12.58 19.88
CA ALA A 106 -5.61 -13.44 20.99
C ALA A 106 -5.72 -14.88 20.48
N TYR A 107 -5.17 -15.82 21.25
CA TYR A 107 -5.29 -17.24 20.97
C TYR A 107 -6.58 -17.79 21.58
N ALA A 108 -7.20 -18.76 20.90
CA ALA A 108 -8.25 -19.58 21.50
C ALA A 108 -7.60 -20.75 22.25
N TYR A 109 -8.10 -21.07 23.44
CA TYR A 109 -7.63 -22.19 24.25
C TYR A 109 -8.71 -23.27 24.37
N ASP A 110 -8.30 -24.53 24.51
CA ASP A 110 -9.19 -25.64 24.88
C ASP A 110 -9.42 -25.71 26.40
N GLU A 111 -10.19 -26.70 26.85
CA GLU A 111 -10.54 -26.87 28.27
C GLU A 111 -9.30 -27.19 29.12
N GLU A 112 -8.30 -27.82 28.51
CA GLU A 112 -7.01 -28.17 29.11
C GLU A 112 -5.99 -27.01 29.08
N GLY A 113 -6.32 -25.89 28.42
CA GLY A 113 -5.50 -24.68 28.37
C GLY A 113 -4.44 -24.66 27.26
N TYR A 114 -4.49 -25.56 26.28
CA TYR A 114 -3.63 -25.52 25.11
C TYR A 114 -4.20 -24.63 24.01
N ILE A 115 -3.30 -23.99 23.23
CA ILE A 115 -3.69 -23.17 22.09
C ILE A 115 -4.37 -24.08 21.04
N LYS A 116 -5.61 -23.74 20.68
CA LYS A 116 -6.30 -24.38 19.58
C LYS A 116 -5.56 -24.11 18.28
N THR A 117 -5.02 -25.18 17.69
CA THR A 117 -4.42 -25.15 16.36
C THR A 117 -5.46 -25.58 15.33
N SER A 118 -5.34 -25.08 14.10
CA SER A 118 -6.12 -25.61 12.99
C SER A 118 -5.62 -27.04 12.69
N PRO A 119 -6.49 -28.05 12.59
CA PRO A 119 -6.08 -29.41 12.25
C PRO A 119 -5.56 -29.57 10.81
N ILE A 120 -5.61 -28.50 10.01
CA ILE A 120 -5.11 -28.49 8.63
C ILE A 120 -4.04 -27.40 8.53
N ALA A 121 -2.79 -27.84 8.39
CA ALA A 121 -1.70 -27.01 7.90
C ALA A 121 -1.37 -27.48 6.47
N ASN A 122 -1.50 -26.57 5.50
CA ASN A 122 -0.83 -26.65 4.21
C ASN A 122 0.60 -26.15 4.36
#